data_AF-A0A1Y5F311-F1
#
_entry.id   AF-A0A1Y5F311-F1
#
_cell.length_a   1.000
_cell.length_b   1.000
_cell.length_c   1.000
_cell.angle_alpha   90.00
_cell.angle_beta   90.00
_cell.angle_gamma   90.00
#
_symmetry.space_group_name_H-M   'P 1'
#
loop_
_entity.id
_entity.type
_entity.pdbx_description
1 polymer ?
#
loop_
_entity_poly.entity_id
_entity_poly.type
_entity_poly.pdbx_seq_one_letter_code
_entity_poly.pdbx_strand_id
1 'polypeptide(L)'
;MIKKILTFIIFLGTLSCFAKYEMILFSYDHKIIPGWSPHTFALFVELDDLTKKVIQSTHLSWLPATSPNDVEVFAKSVKGKNYSLKETLEFALKNEKKLYYKGSYIIMKELFTKAQNQERKLQSGEVEYKVLWTNREGKERTYHCVYAISDLLTGRGLMSNGMSHTLDSMENIQRHFKEYVISREEVSEEIKAHFNLGTYLKKMEMVND
;
A
#
# COMPACT_ATOMS: atom_id res chain seq x y z
N MET A 1 46.32 22.19 47.58
CA MET A 1 46.10 21.20 46.51
C MET A 1 44.65 20.76 46.56
N ILE A 2 43.91 20.89 45.45
CA ILE A 2 42.78 20.06 44.96
C ILE A 2 42.02 20.93 43.95
N LYS A 3 42.34 20.73 42.66
CA LYS A 3 41.61 21.28 41.53
C LYS A 3 40.29 20.50 41.40
N LYS A 4 39.15 21.17 41.58
CA LYS A 4 37.84 20.61 41.21
C LYS A 4 37.71 20.63 39.69
N ILE A 5 37.86 19.47 39.07
CA ILE A 5 37.56 19.27 37.64
C ILE A 5 36.04 19.09 37.55
N LEU A 6 35.39 20.07 36.94
CA LEU A 6 33.97 20.03 36.58
C LEU A 6 33.84 19.12 35.36
N THR A 7 33.44 17.87 35.57
CA THR A 7 33.15 16.92 34.50
C THR A 7 31.90 17.37 33.76
N PHE A 8 32.09 17.93 32.57
CA PHE A 8 31.02 18.25 31.63
C PHE A 8 30.53 16.93 30.99
N ILE A 9 29.42 16.39 31.49
CA ILE A 9 28.74 15.26 30.82
C ILE A 9 28.09 15.83 29.56
N ILE A 10 28.75 15.68 28.43
CA ILE A 10 28.13 15.86 27.12
C ILE A 10 27.16 14.69 26.97
N PHE A 11 25.89 14.94 27.23
CA PHE A 11 24.81 14.10 26.70
C PHE A 11 24.93 14.20 25.18
N LEU A 12 25.62 13.25 24.54
CA LEU A 12 25.35 12.92 23.15
C LEU A 12 23.90 12.42 23.14
N GLY A 13 22.96 13.35 23.04
CA GLY A 13 21.62 13.02 22.57
C GLY A 13 21.84 12.36 21.23
N THR A 14 21.64 11.04 21.17
CA THR A 14 21.45 10.34 19.92
C THR A 14 20.49 11.19 19.12
N LEU A 15 20.92 11.74 17.99
CA LEU A 15 20.00 12.29 17.01
C LEU A 15 19.05 11.16 16.67
N SER A 16 17.91 11.14 17.36
CA SER A 16 16.77 10.32 17.01
C SER A 16 16.40 10.83 15.63
N CYS A 17 16.87 10.13 14.61
CA CYS A 17 16.35 10.29 13.26
C CYS A 17 14.86 9.95 13.36
N PHE A 18 14.02 10.98 13.42
CA PHE A 18 12.59 10.78 13.28
C PHE A 18 12.37 10.26 11.86
N ALA A 19 11.50 9.26 11.71
CA ALA A 19 11.13 8.71 10.41
C ALA A 19 9.68 9.08 10.15
N LYS A 20 9.38 9.46 8.90
CA LYS A 20 8.03 9.77 8.44
C LYS A 20 7.52 8.58 7.63
N TYR A 21 6.29 8.15 7.89
CA TYR A 21 5.68 7.02 7.21
C TYR A 21 4.51 7.47 6.36
N GLU A 22 4.46 7.01 5.12
CA GLU A 22 3.48 7.44 4.13
C GLU A 22 2.80 6.21 3.50
N MET A 23 1.51 6.34 3.19
CA MET A 23 0.74 5.38 2.41
C MET A 23 0.10 6.09 1.22
N ILE A 24 0.21 5.53 0.03
CA ILE A 24 -0.46 6.02 -1.17
C ILE A 24 -1.33 4.90 -1.71
N LEU A 25 -2.61 5.21 -1.94
CA LEU A 25 -3.57 4.27 -2.52
C LEU A 25 -3.71 4.55 -4.01
N PHE A 26 -3.68 3.47 -4.79
CA PHE A 26 -3.86 3.51 -6.22
C PHE A 26 -4.97 2.57 -6.62
N SER A 27 -5.57 2.85 -7.77
CA SER A 27 -6.43 1.90 -8.43
C SER A 27 -6.35 2.04 -9.95
N TYR A 28 -6.70 0.98 -10.66
CA TYR A 28 -7.07 1.09 -12.05
C TYR A 28 -8.36 0.35 -12.35
N ASP A 29 -9.00 0.73 -13.45
CA ASP A 29 -10.16 0.02 -14.01
C ASP A 29 -10.10 -0.08 -15.53
N HIS A 30 -10.97 -0.91 -16.09
CA HIS A 30 -11.21 -0.93 -17.51
C HIS A 30 -11.82 0.39 -17.99
N LYS A 31 -11.19 1.02 -18.99
CA LYS A 31 -11.57 2.36 -19.49
C LYS A 31 -13.02 2.44 -20.02
N ILE A 32 -13.54 1.34 -20.59
CA ILE A 32 -14.86 1.31 -21.24
C ILE A 32 -15.93 0.61 -20.37
N ILE A 33 -15.53 -0.33 -19.52
CA ILE A 33 -16.46 -1.24 -18.80
C ILE A 33 -16.03 -1.28 -17.33
N PRO A 34 -16.39 -0.25 -16.55
CA PRO A 34 -16.02 -0.19 -15.14
C PRO A 34 -16.39 -1.47 -14.39
N GLY A 35 -15.51 -1.93 -13.51
CA GLY A 35 -15.73 -3.12 -12.68
C GLY A 35 -15.43 -4.47 -13.35
N TRP A 36 -15.02 -4.52 -14.62
CA TRP A 36 -14.68 -5.80 -15.28
C TRP A 36 -13.31 -6.37 -14.84
N SER A 37 -12.35 -5.50 -14.49
CA SER A 37 -11.03 -5.90 -13.98
C SER A 37 -10.41 -4.84 -13.06
N PRO A 38 -11.16 -4.34 -12.05
CA PRO A 38 -10.65 -3.30 -11.17
C PRO A 38 -9.55 -3.88 -10.29
N HIS A 39 -8.54 -3.06 -10.01
CA HIS A 39 -7.48 -3.43 -9.09
C HIS A 39 -7.18 -2.26 -8.17
N THR A 40 -7.06 -2.54 -6.88
CA THR A 40 -6.64 -1.57 -5.87
C THR A 40 -5.36 -2.06 -5.24
N PHE A 41 -4.37 -1.18 -5.16
CA PHE A 41 -3.03 -1.49 -4.65
C PHE A 41 -2.51 -0.32 -3.82
N ALA A 42 -1.51 -0.58 -2.98
CA ALA A 42 -0.96 0.41 -2.08
C ALA A 42 0.57 0.42 -2.09
N LEU A 43 1.14 1.62 -1.93
CA LEU A 43 2.55 1.86 -1.64
C LEU A 43 2.66 2.37 -0.20
N PHE A 44 3.55 1.77 0.57
CA PHE A 44 3.94 2.22 1.90
C PHE A 44 5.41 2.64 1.86
N VAL A 45 5.74 3.80 2.42
CA VAL A 45 7.09 4.37 2.38
C VAL A 45 7.52 4.80 3.78
N GLU A 46 8.76 4.49 4.12
CA GLU A 46 9.48 5.10 5.24
C GLU A 46 10.46 6.12 4.67
N LEU A 47 10.33 7.37 5.12
CA LEU A 47 11.18 8.50 4.75
C LEU A 47 12.04 8.91 5.94
N ASP A 48 13.29 9.25 5.66
CA ASP A 48 14.14 9.98 6.59
C ASP A 48 13.58 11.39 6.78
N ASP A 49 13.25 11.81 8.00
CA ASP A 49 12.53 13.06 8.20
C ASP A 49 13.38 14.30 7.90
N LEU A 50 14.71 14.20 7.93
CA LEU A 50 15.62 15.32 7.67
C LEU A 50 15.93 15.47 6.18
N THR A 51 16.29 14.36 5.54
CA THR A 51 16.73 14.32 4.14
C THR A 51 15.61 14.03 3.17
N LYS A 52 14.44 13.62 3.67
CA LYS A 52 13.26 13.19 2.90
C LYS A 52 13.53 12.03 1.95
N LYS A 53 14.68 11.35 2.09
CA LYS A 53 15.03 10.18 1.28
C LYS A 53 14.18 8.98 1.69
N VAL A 54 13.76 8.21 0.69
CA VAL A 54 13.14 6.90 0.92
C VAL A 54 14.18 5.97 1.55
N ILE A 55 13.91 5.54 2.78
CA ILE A 55 14.70 4.54 3.52
C ILE A 55 14.24 3.14 3.09
N GLN A 56 12.93 2.92 3.11
CA GLN A 56 12.32 1.64 2.78
C GLN A 56 10.94 1.82 2.15
N SER A 57 10.51 0.83 1.38
CA SER A 57 9.13 0.76 0.91
C SER A 57 8.60 -0.66 0.88
N THR A 58 7.28 -0.78 0.95
CA THR A 58 6.52 -2.01 0.78
C THR A 58 5.35 -1.74 -0.15
N HIS A 59 5.07 -2.71 -1.02
CA HIS A 59 4.02 -2.60 -2.02
C HIS A 59 3.04 -3.74 -1.84
N LEU A 60 1.74 -3.46 -1.89
CA LEU A 60 0.69 -4.47 -1.81
C LEU A 60 -0.15 -4.37 -3.09
N SER A 61 0.16 -5.24 -4.06
CA SER A 61 -0.53 -5.36 -5.36
C SER A 61 -0.77 -6.84 -5.66
N TRP A 62 -1.90 -7.38 -5.20
CA TRP A 62 -2.18 -8.81 -5.21
C TRP A 62 -3.10 -9.23 -6.36
N LEU A 63 -2.58 -10.03 -7.28
CA LEU A 63 -3.24 -10.50 -8.51
C LEU A 63 -2.87 -11.97 -8.79
N PRO A 64 -3.51 -12.65 -9.77
CA PRO A 64 -3.08 -13.97 -10.22
C PRO A 64 -1.61 -13.97 -10.62
N ALA A 65 -0.86 -15.01 -10.24
CA ALA A 65 0.57 -15.11 -10.55
C ALA A 65 0.87 -15.31 -12.04
N THR A 66 -0.09 -15.81 -12.82
CA THR A 66 0.03 -16.02 -14.26
C THR A 66 0.05 -14.69 -15.01
N SER A 67 -0.91 -13.81 -14.73
CA SER A 67 -1.01 -12.49 -15.33
C SER A 67 -2.04 -11.61 -14.58
N PRO A 68 -1.84 -10.28 -14.52
CA PRO A 68 -2.88 -9.34 -14.09
C PRO A 68 -4.17 -9.37 -14.93
N ASN A 69 -4.14 -9.95 -16.15
CA ASN A 69 -5.33 -10.13 -17.00
C ASN A 69 -6.13 -11.41 -16.68
N ASP A 70 -5.57 -12.35 -15.90
CA ASP A 70 -6.19 -13.67 -15.66
C ASP A 70 -7.15 -13.64 -14.46
N VAL A 71 -7.87 -12.52 -14.31
CA VAL A 71 -8.80 -12.29 -13.21
C VAL A 71 -10.16 -12.89 -13.55
N GLU A 72 -10.52 -13.97 -12.89
CA GLU A 72 -11.78 -14.69 -13.11
C GLU A 72 -12.68 -14.66 -11.87
N VAL A 73 -13.90 -14.15 -12.05
CA VAL A 73 -14.87 -13.85 -10.96
C VAL A 73 -15.41 -15.13 -10.27
N PHE A 74 -15.58 -16.22 -11.02
CA PHE A 74 -16.19 -17.47 -10.55
C PHE A 74 -15.22 -18.67 -10.56
N ALA A 75 -13.93 -18.42 -10.73
CA ALA A 75 -12.91 -19.46 -10.73
C ALA A 75 -12.59 -19.96 -9.31
N LYS A 76 -11.91 -21.11 -9.26
CA LYS A 76 -11.21 -21.55 -8.05
C LYS A 76 -10.10 -20.55 -7.71
N SER A 77 -9.65 -20.57 -6.45
CA SER A 77 -8.46 -19.82 -6.09
C SER A 77 -7.25 -20.30 -6.90
N VAL A 78 -6.36 -19.36 -7.17
CA VAL A 78 -5.12 -19.59 -7.91
C VAL A 78 -3.95 -19.03 -7.12
N LYS A 79 -2.74 -19.46 -7.44
CA LYS A 79 -1.54 -18.85 -6.87
C LYS A 79 -1.56 -17.34 -7.16
N GLY A 80 -1.41 -16.52 -6.13
CA GLY A 80 -1.28 -15.08 -6.28
C GLY A 80 0.19 -14.63 -6.37
N LYS A 81 0.38 -13.41 -6.86
CA LYS A 81 1.66 -12.70 -6.88
C LYS A 81 1.46 -11.28 -6.36
N ASN A 82 2.40 -10.85 -5.51
CA ASN A 82 2.51 -9.45 -5.11
C ASN A 82 3.37 -8.72 -6.16
N TYR A 83 2.74 -8.01 -7.08
CA TYR A 83 3.42 -7.28 -8.14
C TYR A 83 4.08 -6.01 -7.58
N SER A 84 5.24 -5.65 -8.10
CA SER A 84 5.85 -4.35 -7.79
C SER A 84 4.97 -3.20 -8.30
N LEU A 85 5.19 -2.00 -7.76
CA LEU A 85 4.52 -0.79 -8.24
C LEU A 85 4.74 -0.56 -9.74
N LYS A 86 6.00 -0.69 -10.19
CA LYS A 86 6.37 -0.52 -11.59
C LYS A 86 5.65 -1.53 -12.49
N GLU A 87 5.66 -2.82 -12.16
CA GLU A 87 4.94 -3.85 -12.93
C GLU A 87 3.45 -3.53 -13.03
N THR A 88 2.83 -3.15 -11.91
CA THR A 88 1.39 -2.84 -11.85
C THR A 88 1.04 -1.62 -12.70
N LEU A 89 1.82 -0.54 -12.61
CA LEU A 89 1.61 0.69 -13.37
C LEU A 89 1.89 0.51 -14.86
N GLU A 90 2.97 -0.18 -15.22
CA GLU A 90 3.29 -0.48 -16.62
C GLU A 90 2.22 -1.37 -17.26
N PHE A 91 1.71 -2.37 -16.53
CA PHE A 91 0.58 -3.17 -16.97
C PHE A 91 -0.65 -2.32 -17.24
N ALA A 92 -1.04 -1.46 -16.29
CA ALA A 92 -2.21 -0.61 -16.42
C ALA A 92 -2.11 0.31 -17.65
N LEU A 93 -0.96 0.98 -17.84
CA LEU A 93 -0.73 1.84 -19.00
C LEU A 93 -0.73 1.07 -20.32
N LYS A 94 -0.05 -0.09 -20.39
CA LYS A 94 0.03 -0.91 -21.60
C LYS A 94 -1.34 -1.40 -22.06
N ASN A 95 -2.25 -1.64 -21.11
CA ASN A 95 -3.60 -2.15 -21.37
C ASN A 95 -4.66 -1.03 -21.33
N GLU A 96 -4.25 0.23 -21.49
CA GLU A 96 -5.12 1.41 -21.50
C GLU A 96 -6.13 1.47 -20.35
N LYS A 97 -5.73 0.98 -19.17
CA LYS A 97 -6.56 1.05 -17.96
C LYS A 97 -6.63 2.49 -17.49
N LYS A 98 -7.80 2.89 -16.98
CA LYS A 98 -7.96 4.19 -16.33
C LYS A 98 -7.35 4.11 -14.94
N LEU A 99 -6.35 4.94 -14.65
CA LEU A 99 -5.62 4.96 -13.39
C LEU A 99 -6.11 6.08 -12.46
N TYR A 100 -6.15 5.77 -11.18
CA TYR A 100 -6.54 6.64 -10.09
C TYR A 100 -5.51 6.56 -8.98
N TYR A 101 -5.36 7.65 -8.24
CA TYR A 101 -4.68 7.63 -6.95
C TYR A 101 -5.34 8.59 -5.97
N LYS A 102 -5.29 8.21 -4.70
CA LYS A 102 -5.50 9.16 -3.59
C LYS A 102 -4.12 9.59 -3.09
N GLY A 103 -4.01 10.83 -2.61
CA GLY A 103 -2.75 11.47 -2.21
C GLY A 103 -1.97 10.71 -1.14
N SER A 104 -0.92 11.32 -0.60
CA SER A 104 -0.14 10.66 0.45
C SER A 104 -0.82 10.79 1.80
N TYR A 105 -1.03 9.67 2.47
CA TYR A 105 -1.52 9.62 3.85
C TYR A 105 -0.33 9.46 4.77
N ILE A 106 -0.14 10.39 5.69
CA ILE A 106 0.85 10.25 6.74
C ILE A 106 0.29 9.25 7.73
N ILE A 107 1.02 8.17 7.98
CA ILE A 107 0.55 7.05 8.78
C ILE A 107 1.42 6.81 10.01
N MET A 108 0.86 6.13 11.00
CA MET A 108 1.63 5.63 12.12
C MET A 108 2.60 4.53 11.66
N LYS A 109 3.81 4.49 12.24
CA LYS A 109 4.82 3.44 12.04
C LYS A 109 4.23 2.03 12.13
N GLU A 110 3.29 1.82 13.05
CA GLU A 110 2.65 0.53 13.25
C GLU A 110 1.95 0.02 11.98
N LEU A 111 1.25 0.88 11.22
CA LEU A 111 0.59 0.46 9.99
C LEU A 111 1.61 0.08 8.91
N PHE A 112 2.72 0.83 8.82
CA PHE A 112 3.83 0.51 7.92
C PHE A 112 4.44 -0.86 8.24
N THR A 113 4.73 -1.14 9.52
CA THR A 113 5.25 -2.45 9.94
C THR A 113 4.26 -3.58 9.63
N LYS A 114 2.95 -3.36 9.81
CA LYS A 114 1.94 -4.35 9.40
C LYS A 114 1.97 -4.59 7.90
N ALA A 115 2.11 -3.55 7.07
CA ALA A 115 2.24 -3.69 5.63
C ALA A 115 3.44 -4.57 5.24
N GLN A 116 4.60 -4.37 5.88
CA GLN A 116 5.78 -5.22 5.66
C GLN A 116 5.53 -6.68 6.02
N ASN A 117 4.83 -6.94 7.13
CA ASN A 117 4.48 -8.29 7.55
C ASN A 117 3.51 -8.94 6.55
N GLN A 118 2.57 -8.16 6.02
CA GLN A 118 1.61 -8.60 5.03
C GLN A 118 2.27 -8.91 3.69
N GLU A 119 3.23 -8.10 3.22
CA GLU A 119 4.04 -8.40 2.04
C GLU A 119 4.74 -9.76 2.17
N ARG A 120 5.40 -10.01 3.32
CA ARG A 120 6.03 -11.31 3.61
C ARG A 120 5.01 -12.45 3.61
N LYS A 121 3.83 -12.25 4.20
CA LYS A 121 2.74 -13.24 4.20
C LYS A 121 2.27 -13.55 2.78
N LEU A 122 2.03 -12.55 1.96
CA LEU A 122 1.62 -12.74 0.56
C LEU A 122 2.69 -13.48 -0.25
N GLN A 123 3.96 -13.19 -0.01
CA GLN A 123 5.09 -13.84 -0.70
C GLN A 123 5.39 -15.26 -0.20
N SER A 124 4.91 -15.65 0.99
CA SER A 124 5.14 -16.98 1.56
C SER A 124 4.44 -18.12 0.81
N GLY A 125 3.40 -17.80 0.02
CA GLY A 125 2.52 -18.80 -0.61
C GLY A 125 1.39 -19.30 0.30
N GLU A 126 1.28 -18.83 1.54
CA GLU A 126 0.17 -19.14 2.46
C GLU A 126 -1.18 -18.55 2.02
N VAL A 127 -1.16 -17.59 1.10
CA VAL A 127 -2.35 -16.89 0.63
C VAL A 127 -2.47 -17.12 -0.87
N GLU A 128 -3.66 -17.53 -1.30
CA GLU A 128 -4.01 -17.63 -2.71
C GLU A 128 -4.81 -16.39 -3.16
N TYR A 129 -4.83 -16.15 -4.47
CA TYR A 129 -5.67 -15.14 -5.08
C TYR A 129 -7.06 -15.70 -5.38
N LYS A 130 -8.10 -14.94 -5.02
CA LYS A 130 -9.48 -15.21 -5.43
C LYS A 130 -10.29 -13.92 -5.45
N VAL A 131 -11.03 -13.67 -6.53
CA VAL A 131 -11.79 -12.43 -6.72
C VAL A 131 -12.97 -12.32 -5.77
N LEU A 132 -13.84 -13.33 -5.76
CA LEU A 132 -15.04 -13.38 -4.94
C LEU A 132 -15.01 -14.55 -3.97
N TRP A 133 -15.84 -14.46 -2.92
CA TRP A 133 -15.96 -15.50 -1.89
C TRP A 133 -14.62 -15.93 -1.33
N THR A 134 -13.82 -14.94 -0.97
CA THR A 134 -12.55 -15.08 -0.25
C THR A 134 -12.80 -15.63 1.15
N ASN A 135 -12.01 -16.60 1.54
CA ASN A 135 -11.94 -17.13 2.89
C ASN A 135 -10.71 -16.53 3.60
N ARG A 136 -10.94 -15.60 4.53
CA ARG A 136 -9.85 -14.84 5.19
C ARG A 136 -9.36 -15.47 6.49
N GLU A 137 -10.19 -16.29 7.12
CA GLU A 137 -9.95 -16.84 8.46
C GLU A 137 -9.75 -18.37 8.46
N GLY A 138 -10.02 -19.04 7.34
CA GLY A 138 -9.88 -20.49 7.22
C GLY A 138 -8.46 -20.99 6.94
N LYS A 139 -8.32 -22.31 6.81
CA LYS A 139 -7.06 -22.99 6.46
C LYS A 139 -6.58 -22.66 5.05
N GLU A 140 -7.51 -22.51 4.10
CA GLU A 140 -7.26 -22.07 2.72
C GLU A 140 -7.50 -20.57 2.63
N ARG A 141 -6.49 -19.78 3.01
CA ARG A 141 -6.60 -18.32 2.99
C ARG A 141 -6.57 -17.82 1.55
N THR A 142 -7.62 -17.13 1.15
CA THR A 142 -7.77 -16.56 -0.18
C THR A 142 -8.07 -15.08 -0.07
N TYR A 143 -7.32 -14.24 -0.77
CA TYR A 143 -7.50 -12.78 -0.81
C TYR A 143 -7.74 -12.30 -2.23
N HIS A 144 -8.57 -11.26 -2.39
CA HIS A 144 -8.48 -10.36 -3.53
C HIS A 144 -7.60 -9.16 -3.19
N CYS A 145 -7.35 -8.30 -4.17
CA CYS A 145 -6.47 -7.14 -4.06
C CYS A 145 -6.78 -6.23 -2.86
N VAL A 146 -8.05 -5.89 -2.63
CA VAL A 146 -8.46 -5.05 -1.49
C VAL A 146 -8.24 -5.71 -0.12
N TYR A 147 -8.40 -7.04 0.02
CA TYR A 147 -8.11 -7.73 1.29
C TYR A 147 -6.61 -7.94 1.51
N ALA A 148 -5.82 -8.03 0.43
CA ALA A 148 -4.37 -8.00 0.55
C ALA A 148 -3.85 -6.70 1.19
N ILE A 149 -4.63 -5.60 1.09
CA ILE A 149 -4.36 -4.33 1.75
C ILE A 149 -5.12 -4.21 3.07
N SER A 150 -6.42 -4.43 3.14
CA SER A 150 -7.19 -4.12 4.35
C SER A 150 -6.98 -5.09 5.52
N ASP A 151 -6.50 -6.31 5.28
CA ASP A 151 -6.24 -7.31 6.33
C ASP A 151 -5.00 -7.01 7.20
N LEU A 152 -4.41 -5.82 7.09
CA LEU A 152 -3.38 -5.37 8.04
C LEU A 152 -3.92 -5.30 9.47
N LEU A 153 -5.23 -5.04 9.65
CA LEU A 153 -5.85 -4.76 10.94
C LEU A 153 -6.77 -5.89 11.44
N THR A 154 -6.31 -7.15 11.43
CA THR A 154 -7.13 -8.30 11.85
C THR A 154 -7.68 -8.22 13.29
N GLY A 155 -6.99 -7.52 14.20
CA GLY A 155 -7.43 -7.37 15.59
C GLY A 155 -8.64 -6.44 15.83
N ARG A 156 -9.15 -5.77 14.81
CA ARG A 156 -10.27 -4.80 14.92
C ARG A 156 -11.50 -5.18 14.10
N GLY A 157 -11.55 -6.44 13.69
CA GLY A 157 -12.55 -6.92 12.74
C GLY A 157 -12.12 -6.66 11.30
N LEU A 158 -12.52 -7.57 10.45
CA LEU A 158 -12.19 -7.59 9.03
C LEU A 158 -13.04 -6.58 8.26
N MET A 159 -12.41 -5.72 7.44
CA MET A 159 -13.13 -4.82 6.54
C MET A 159 -13.97 -5.63 5.54
N SER A 160 -15.25 -5.32 5.36
CA SER A 160 -16.05 -5.86 4.25
C SER A 160 -15.98 -4.89 3.07
N ASN A 161 -15.54 -5.37 1.90
CA ASN A 161 -15.54 -4.54 0.68
C ASN A 161 -16.81 -4.70 -0.17
N GLY A 162 -17.66 -5.70 0.13
CA GLY A 162 -18.87 -5.98 -0.64
C GLY A 162 -18.61 -6.06 -2.15
N MET A 163 -19.37 -5.29 -2.93
CA MET A 163 -19.23 -5.15 -4.38
C MET A 163 -18.49 -3.87 -4.80
N SER A 164 -17.89 -3.16 -3.84
CA SER A 164 -17.13 -1.94 -4.13
C SER A 164 -15.92 -2.25 -5.01
N HIS A 165 -15.62 -1.34 -5.91
CA HIS A 165 -14.45 -1.38 -6.78
C HIS A 165 -13.80 -0.01 -6.81
N THR A 166 -12.57 0.06 -7.30
CA THR A 166 -11.84 1.30 -7.59
C THR A 166 -11.89 2.36 -6.47
N LEU A 167 -12.58 3.48 -6.69
CA LEU A 167 -12.66 4.62 -5.79
C LEU A 167 -13.32 4.24 -4.46
N ASP A 168 -14.45 3.52 -4.52
CA ASP A 168 -15.18 3.05 -3.34
C ASP A 168 -14.31 2.11 -2.50
N SER A 169 -13.51 1.27 -3.16
CA SER A 169 -12.57 0.39 -2.46
C SER A 169 -11.45 1.17 -1.76
N MET A 170 -10.90 2.20 -2.41
CA MET A 170 -9.90 3.08 -1.79
C MET A 170 -10.49 3.83 -0.60
N GLU A 171 -11.73 4.32 -0.69
CA GLU A 171 -12.44 4.96 0.42
C GLU A 171 -12.70 4.01 1.59
N ASN A 172 -13.11 2.78 1.30
CA ASN A 172 -13.30 1.77 2.34
C ASN A 172 -11.98 1.47 3.06
N ILE A 173 -10.87 1.31 2.33
CA ILE A 173 -9.53 1.12 2.93
C ILE A 173 -9.15 2.32 3.79
N GLN A 174 -9.28 3.54 3.26
CA GLN A 174 -8.97 4.77 4.01
C GLN A 174 -9.78 4.85 5.31
N ARG A 175 -11.10 4.61 5.24
CA ARG A 175 -11.98 4.63 6.41
C ARG A 175 -11.61 3.54 7.42
N HIS A 176 -11.23 2.37 6.93
CA HIS A 176 -10.77 1.26 7.78
C HIS A 176 -9.46 1.59 8.49
N PHE A 177 -8.58 2.36 7.85
CA PHE A 177 -7.28 2.78 8.40
C PHE A 177 -7.31 4.12 9.14
N LYS A 178 -8.47 4.77 9.28
CA LYS A 178 -8.59 6.16 9.79
C LYS A 178 -7.82 6.43 11.09
N GLU A 179 -7.74 5.46 12.00
CA GLU A 179 -7.06 5.65 13.30
C GLU A 179 -5.53 5.56 13.21
N TYR A 180 -5.01 5.05 12.10
CA TYR A 180 -3.59 4.99 11.79
C TYR A 180 -3.15 6.12 10.85
N VAL A 181 -4.09 6.91 10.33
CA VAL A 181 -3.82 8.06 9.47
C VAL A 181 -3.73 9.30 10.35
N ILE A 182 -2.57 9.97 10.30
CA ILE A 182 -2.27 11.20 11.04
C ILE A 182 -2.78 12.42 10.26
N SER A 183 -2.45 12.49 8.97
CA SER A 183 -2.84 13.58 8.07
C SER A 183 -2.83 13.11 6.61
N ARG A 184 -3.35 13.95 5.71
CA ARG A 184 -3.26 13.78 4.26
C ARG A 184 -2.44 14.93 3.67
N GLU A 185 -1.57 14.59 2.74
CA GLU A 185 -0.68 15.50 2.02
C GLU A 185 -0.65 15.15 0.53
N GLU A 186 -0.04 16.01 -0.28
CA GLU A 186 0.34 15.62 -1.63
C GLU A 186 1.48 14.60 -1.59
N VAL A 187 1.60 13.78 -2.65
CA VAL A 187 2.77 12.91 -2.80
C VAL A 187 4.01 13.78 -2.93
N SER A 188 4.99 13.57 -2.04
CA SER A 188 6.23 14.35 -2.02
C SER A 188 7.04 14.17 -3.31
N GLU A 189 7.82 15.18 -3.68
CA GLU A 189 8.68 15.12 -4.88
C GLU A 189 9.75 14.03 -4.73
N GLU A 190 10.19 13.74 -3.51
CA GLU A 190 11.14 12.68 -3.20
C GLU A 190 10.57 11.29 -3.50
N ILE A 191 9.31 11.03 -3.12
CA ILE A 191 8.61 9.80 -3.49
C ILE A 191 8.40 9.75 -5.00
N LYS A 192 7.99 10.86 -5.62
CA LYS A 192 7.81 10.92 -7.08
C LYS A 192 9.10 10.61 -7.82
N ALA A 193 10.22 11.16 -7.38
CA ALA A 193 11.53 10.92 -7.98
C ALA A 193 11.99 9.46 -7.76
N HIS A 194 11.88 8.95 -6.53
CA HIS A 194 12.36 7.61 -6.18
C HIS A 194 11.66 6.50 -6.98
N PHE A 195 10.34 6.61 -7.16
CA PHE A 195 9.53 5.62 -7.88
C PHE A 195 9.23 6.01 -9.33
N ASN A 196 9.83 7.11 -9.82
CA ASN A 196 9.52 7.71 -11.12
C ASN A 196 8.01 7.96 -11.33
N LEU A 197 7.27 8.30 -10.27
CA LEU A 197 5.82 8.52 -10.33
C LEU A 197 5.45 9.78 -11.11
N GLY A 198 6.36 10.75 -11.27
CA GLY A 198 6.08 11.97 -12.03
C GLY A 198 5.55 11.70 -13.45
N THR A 199 6.04 10.65 -14.12
CA THR A 199 5.54 10.25 -15.45
C THR A 199 4.18 9.56 -15.37
N TYR A 200 3.94 8.75 -14.33
CA TYR A 200 2.70 8.00 -14.17
C TYR A 200 1.55 8.89 -13.70
N LEU A 201 1.77 9.73 -12.68
CA LEU A 201 0.76 10.60 -12.07
C LEU A 201 0.16 11.60 -13.06
N LYS A 202 0.94 12.06 -14.05
CA LYS A 202 0.43 12.90 -15.16
C LYS A 202 -0.64 12.19 -16.01
N LYS A 203 -0.69 10.86 -15.97
CA LYS A 203 -1.66 10.02 -16.67
C LYS A 203 -2.74 9.45 -15.74
N MET A 204 -2.72 9.81 -14.46
CA MET A 204 -3.70 9.37 -13.48
C MET A 204 -4.67 10.49 -13.14
N GLU A 205 -5.88 10.11 -12.79
CA GLU A 205 -6.84 11.00 -12.15
C GLU A 205 -6.54 11.06 -10.64
N MET A 206 -6.20 12.26 -10.14
CA MET A 206 -6.12 12.49 -8.70
C MET A 206 -7.54 12.56 -8.16
N VAL A 207 -7.82 11.77 -7.11
CA VAL A 207 -9.13 11.73 -6.48
C VAL A 207 -9.08 12.61 -5.22
N ASN A 208 -9.80 13.72 -5.28
CA ASN A 208 -10.05 14.58 -4.13
C ASN A 208 -11.18 14.00 -3.28
N ASP A 209 -11.15 14.25 -1.97
CA ASP A 209 -12.24 13.89 -1.07
C ASP A 209 -13.39 14.91 -1.17
#